data_AF-A0A7S3BX58-F1
#
_entry.id   AF-A0A7S3BX58-F1
#
_cell.length_a   1.000
_cell.length_b   1.000
_cell.length_c   1.000
_cell.angle_alpha   90.00
_cell.angle_beta   90.00
_cell.angle_gamma   90.00
#
_symmetry.space_group_name_H-M   'P 1'
#
loop_
_entity.id
_entity.type
_entity.pdbx_description
1 polymer ?
#
loop_
_entity_poly.entity_id
_entity_poly.type
_entity_poly.pdbx_seq_one_letter_code
_entity_poly.pdbx_strand_id
1 'polypeptide(L)'
;RVSKEGVFPLSYTLDSVGPLANSVACCALYDAVLSGQDPTKIRPPTPLPLPGLRLLVPRCHLFDDVEPQVAMAFDRTVATLKEAGAHIVEKATPELTRA
;
A
#
# COMPACT_ATOMS: atom_id res chain seq x y z
N ARG A 1 12.93 2.70 -7.80
CA ARG A 1 12.05 3.91 -7.78
C ARG A 1 12.04 4.52 -9.17
N VAL A 2 10.90 5.06 -9.60
CA VAL A 2 10.70 5.65 -10.92
C VAL A 2 11.24 7.09 -10.95
N SER A 3 11.93 7.46 -12.04
CA SER A 3 12.40 8.84 -12.24
C SER A 3 11.21 9.79 -12.40
N LYS A 4 11.37 11.03 -11.93
CA LYS A 4 10.39 12.11 -12.15
C LYS A 4 10.82 13.07 -13.25
N GLU A 5 11.92 12.78 -13.93
CA GLU A 5 12.38 13.57 -15.07
C GLU A 5 11.31 13.57 -16.18
N GLY A 6 10.98 14.76 -16.69
CA GLY A 6 9.92 14.93 -17.68
C GLY A 6 8.49 14.90 -17.13
N VAL A 7 8.28 14.66 -15.83
CA VAL A 7 6.96 14.75 -15.19
C VAL A 7 6.68 16.21 -14.86
N PHE A 8 5.52 16.71 -15.28
CA PHE A 8 5.05 18.03 -14.86
C PHE A 8 4.73 18.01 -13.35
N PRO A 9 5.40 18.82 -12.52
CA PRO A 9 5.31 18.68 -11.08
C PRO A 9 4.02 19.31 -10.52
N LEU A 10 3.34 18.58 -9.64
CA LEU A 10 2.32 19.12 -8.74
C LEU A 10 2.95 19.48 -7.38
N SER A 11 3.88 18.64 -6.90
CA SER A 11 4.64 18.85 -5.67
C SER A 11 6.00 18.14 -5.73
N TYR A 12 7.09 18.91 -5.71
CA TYR A 12 8.44 18.35 -5.80
C TYR A 12 8.77 17.34 -4.69
N THR A 13 8.23 17.54 -3.49
CA THR A 13 8.50 16.71 -2.31
C THR A 13 7.56 15.51 -2.18
N LEU A 14 6.38 15.53 -2.83
CA LEU A 14 5.35 14.50 -2.66
C LEU A 14 5.07 13.69 -3.93
N ASP A 15 5.33 14.23 -5.12
CA ASP A 15 5.05 13.53 -6.36
C ASP A 15 5.80 12.21 -6.44
N SER A 16 5.09 11.15 -6.82
CA SER A 16 5.59 9.80 -7.02
C SER A 16 4.89 9.17 -8.22
N VAL A 17 5.66 8.60 -9.15
CA VAL A 17 5.12 7.90 -10.32
C VAL A 17 4.99 6.41 -10.02
N GLY A 18 3.87 5.81 -10.42
CA GLY A 18 3.64 4.38 -10.31
C GLY A 18 2.51 3.91 -11.22
N PRO A 19 2.44 2.60 -11.52
CA PRO A 19 1.43 2.04 -12.40
C PRO A 19 0.09 1.77 -11.70
N LEU A 20 -1.00 1.89 -12.45
CA LEU A 20 -2.31 1.32 -12.11
C LEU A 20 -2.60 0.17 -13.08
N ALA A 21 -2.78 -1.04 -12.55
CA ALA A 21 -3.02 -2.24 -13.36
C ALA A 21 -3.95 -3.23 -12.64
N ASN A 22 -4.43 -4.24 -13.37
CA ASN A 22 -5.44 -5.18 -12.88
C ASN A 22 -4.95 -6.18 -11.82
N SER A 23 -3.64 -6.25 -11.55
CA SER A 23 -3.09 -7.14 -10.51
C SER A 23 -1.77 -6.64 -9.94
N VAL A 24 -1.42 -7.12 -8.74
CA VAL A 24 -0.11 -6.84 -8.10
C VAL A 24 1.05 -7.30 -8.98
N ALA A 25 0.90 -8.45 -9.67
CA ALA A 25 1.91 -8.95 -10.59
C ALA A 25 2.12 -8.01 -11.79
N CYS A 26 1.04 -7.48 -12.37
CA CYS A 26 1.12 -6.49 -13.44
C CYS A 26 1.78 -5.19 -12.95
N CYS A 27 1.40 -4.69 -11.76
CA CYS A 27 2.03 -3.51 -11.19
C CYS A 27 3.55 -3.69 -10.99
N ALA A 28 3.98 -4.87 -10.52
CA ALA A 28 5.41 -5.16 -10.34
C ALA A 28 6.18 -5.16 -11.68
N LEU A 29 5.59 -5.68 -12.75
CA LEU A 29 6.20 -5.68 -14.08
C LEU A 29 6.30 -4.25 -14.65
N TYR A 30 5.25 -3.45 -14.55
CA TYR A 30 5.29 -2.06 -15.02
C TYR A 30 6.23 -1.20 -14.18
N ASP A 31 6.23 -1.33 -12.86
CA ASP A 31 7.14 -0.59 -11.97
C ASP A 31 8.60 -0.85 -12.34
N ALA A 32 8.94 -2.10 -12.68
CA ALA A 32 10.27 -2.45 -13.12
C ALA A 32 10.71 -1.72 -14.40
N VAL A 33 9.84 -1.72 -15.42
CA VAL A 33 10.08 -1.00 -16.67
C VAL A 33 10.26 0.50 -16.39
N LEU A 34 9.34 1.09 -15.62
CA LEU A 34 9.36 2.51 -15.28
C LEU A 34 10.58 2.90 -14.43
N SER A 35 11.08 2.00 -13.58
CA SER A 35 12.26 2.22 -12.74
C SER A 35 13.59 1.85 -13.41
N GLY A 36 13.59 1.53 -14.71
CA GLY A 36 14.78 1.19 -15.48
C GLY A 36 15.42 -0.13 -15.07
N GLN A 37 14.69 -1.00 -14.36
CA GLN A 37 15.14 -2.35 -14.06
C GLN A 37 15.01 -3.24 -15.30
N ASP A 38 15.90 -4.23 -15.41
CA ASP A 38 15.84 -5.24 -16.47
C ASP A 38 14.57 -6.10 -16.31
N PRO A 39 13.57 -5.99 -17.21
CA PRO A 39 12.29 -6.69 -17.06
C PRO A 39 12.44 -8.21 -17.08
N THR A 40 13.51 -8.73 -17.69
CA THR A 40 13.77 -10.18 -17.77
C THR A 40 14.17 -10.78 -16.41
N LYS A 41 14.66 -9.93 -15.50
CA LYS A 41 15.08 -10.32 -14.14
C LYS A 41 13.98 -10.13 -13.10
N ILE A 42 12.88 -9.51 -13.48
CA ILE A 42 11.74 -9.32 -12.59
C ILE A 42 10.96 -10.61 -12.49
N ARG A 43 10.52 -10.92 -11.29
CA ARG A 43 9.56 -11.98 -11.02
C ARG A 43 8.34 -11.34 -10.35
N PRO A 44 7.12 -11.78 -10.69
CA PRO A 44 5.95 -11.40 -9.90
C PRO A 44 6.23 -11.67 -8.42
N PRO A 45 5.88 -10.74 -7.52
CA PRO A 45 6.12 -10.93 -6.11
C PRO A 45 5.42 -12.19 -5.63
N THR A 46 6.16 -13.04 -4.92
CA THR A 46 5.58 -14.22 -4.27
C THR A 46 4.76 -13.75 -3.06
N PRO A 47 3.52 -14.25 -2.87
CA PRO A 47 2.73 -13.92 -1.70
C PRO A 47 3.49 -14.24 -0.41
N LEU A 48 3.52 -13.30 0.53
CA LEU A 48 4.08 -13.52 1.86
C LEU A 48 3.14 -14.41 2.69
N PRO A 49 3.68 -15.30 3.54
CA PRO A 49 2.86 -16.04 4.48
C PRO A 49 2.22 -15.07 5.48
N LEU A 50 0.92 -15.21 5.68
CA LEU A 50 0.15 -14.41 6.64
C LEU A 50 0.34 -14.86 8.10
N PRO A 51 0.47 -16.16 8.42
CA PRO A 51 0.78 -16.59 9.78
C PRO A 51 2.06 -15.94 10.32
N GLY A 52 1.94 -15.24 11.45
CA GLY A 52 3.06 -14.54 12.07
C GLY A 52 3.34 -13.14 11.53
N LEU A 53 2.69 -12.71 10.44
CA LEU A 53 2.80 -11.35 9.92
C LEU A 53 2.16 -10.36 10.90
N ARG A 54 2.89 -9.31 11.29
CA ARG A 54 2.42 -8.31 12.26
C ARG A 54 2.11 -7.00 11.55
N LEU A 55 0.86 -6.55 11.63
CA LEU A 55 0.38 -5.33 11.00
C LEU A 55 -0.20 -4.38 12.06
N LEU A 56 0.05 -3.08 11.90
CA LEU A 56 -0.52 -2.04 12.77
C LEU A 56 -1.67 -1.35 12.03
N VAL A 57 -2.84 -1.30 12.67
CA VAL A 57 -3.92 -0.39 12.30
C VAL A 57 -3.84 0.83 13.24
N PRO A 58 -3.46 2.01 12.74
CA PRO A 58 -3.32 3.19 13.58
C PRO A 58 -4.70 3.72 13.98
N ARG A 59 -4.97 3.84 15.28
CA ARG A 59 -6.19 4.51 15.79
C ARG A 59 -5.94 6.02 15.81
N CYS A 60 -6.43 6.72 14.79
CA CYS A 60 -6.23 8.15 14.60
C CYS A 60 -7.35 8.77 13.74
N HIS A 61 -7.35 10.11 13.65
CA HIS A 61 -8.35 10.91 12.91
C HIS A 61 -8.45 10.61 11.40
N LEU A 62 -7.52 9.82 10.84
CA LEU A 62 -7.59 9.38 9.44
C LEU A 62 -8.86 8.57 9.13
N PHE A 63 -9.55 8.06 10.15
CA PHE A 63 -10.78 7.29 10.00
C PHE A 63 -12.08 8.10 10.20
N ASP A 64 -12.01 9.37 10.64
CA ASP A 64 -13.19 10.11 11.12
C ASP A 64 -14.22 10.40 10.01
N ASP A 65 -13.74 10.69 8.79
CA ASP A 65 -14.57 11.08 7.64
C ASP A 65 -14.55 10.05 6.51
N VAL A 66 -14.28 8.78 6.84
CA VAL A 66 -14.23 7.71 5.83
C VAL A 66 -15.66 7.37 5.38
N GLU A 67 -15.86 7.31 4.06
CA GLU A 67 -17.14 6.93 3.49
C GLU A 67 -17.56 5.52 3.97
N PRO A 68 -18.85 5.27 4.31
CA PRO A 68 -19.28 4.02 4.92
C PRO A 68 -18.85 2.77 4.16
N GLN A 69 -18.89 2.79 2.82
CA GLN A 69 -18.47 1.67 1.99
C GLN A 69 -16.97 1.36 2.12
N VAL A 70 -16.14 2.38 2.27
CA VAL A 70 -14.69 2.23 2.45
C VAL A 70 -14.40 1.66 3.84
N ALA A 71 -15.07 2.16 4.88
CA ALA A 71 -14.94 1.65 6.24
C ALA A 71 -15.33 0.15 6.31
N MET A 72 -16.47 -0.22 5.73
CA MET A 72 -16.91 -1.61 5.66
C MET A 72 -15.92 -2.51 4.90
N ALA A 73 -15.35 -2.03 3.79
CA ALA A 73 -14.38 -2.80 3.02
C ALA A 73 -13.08 -3.00 3.82
N PHE A 74 -12.61 -1.96 4.51
CA PHE A 74 -11.43 -2.01 5.37
C PHE A 74 -11.63 -3.01 6.51
N ASP A 75 -12.72 -2.91 7.26
CA ASP A 75 -13.01 -3.79 8.40
C ASP A 75 -13.11 -5.26 7.97
N ARG A 76 -13.76 -5.52 6.82
CA ARG A 76 -13.82 -6.86 6.23
C ARG A 76 -12.43 -7.39 5.89
N THR A 77 -11.58 -6.57 5.27
CA THR A 77 -10.20 -6.97 4.93
C THR A 77 -9.37 -7.25 6.19
N VAL A 78 -9.49 -6.42 7.22
CA VAL A 78 -8.83 -6.64 8.52
C VAL A 78 -9.27 -7.97 9.14
N ALA A 79 -10.57 -8.29 9.12
CA ALA A 79 -11.09 -9.57 9.61
C ALA A 79 -10.51 -10.76 8.81
N THR A 80 -10.54 -10.70 7.48
CA THR A 80 -9.98 -11.75 6.61
C THR A 80 -8.49 -11.98 6.87
N LEU A 81 -7.71 -10.92 7.11
CA LEU A 81 -6.28 -11.05 7.44
C LEU A 81 -6.06 -11.70 8.81
N LYS A 82 -6.86 -11.34 9.83
CA LYS A 82 -6.82 -11.98 11.16
C LYS A 82 -7.15 -13.47 11.06
N GLU A 83 -8.21 -13.83 10.34
CA GLU A 83 -8.63 -15.22 10.11
C GLU A 83 -7.55 -16.04 9.39
N ALA A 84 -6.83 -15.43 8.46
CA ALA A 84 -5.71 -16.05 7.77
C ALA A 84 -4.40 -16.13 8.60
N GLY A 85 -4.41 -15.71 9.87
CA GLY A 85 -3.30 -15.86 10.81
C GLY A 85 -2.39 -14.64 10.97
N ALA A 86 -2.73 -13.50 10.37
CA ALA A 86 -1.99 -12.27 10.61
C ALA A 86 -2.30 -11.70 12.01
N HIS A 87 -1.27 -11.20 12.68
CA HIS A 87 -1.40 -10.49 13.94
C HIS A 87 -1.63 -9.01 13.70
N ILE A 88 -2.87 -8.56 13.85
CA ILE A 88 -3.22 -7.15 13.70
C ILE A 88 -3.28 -6.49 15.08
N VAL A 89 -2.49 -5.42 15.25
CA VAL A 89 -2.46 -4.60 16.45
C VAL A 89 -3.13 -3.27 16.15
N GLU A 90 -4.00 -2.82 17.04
CA GLU A 90 -4.61 -1.49 16.97
C GLU A 90 -3.97 -0.61 18.04
N LYS A 91 -3.40 0.54 17.64
CA LYS A 91 -2.72 1.44 18.59
C LYS A 91 -2.85 2.89 18.14
N ALA A 92 -2.96 3.80 19.10
CA ALA A 92 -2.81 5.23 18.84
C ALA A 92 -1.42 5.53 18.23
N THR A 93 -1.40 6.36 17.19
CA THR A 93 -0.17 6.76 16.48
C THR A 93 -0.15 8.29 16.40
N PRO A 94 0.45 8.97 17.39
CA PRO A 94 0.46 10.44 17.45
C PRO A 94 1.04 11.10 16.20
N GLU A 95 2.01 10.46 15.55
CA GLU A 95 2.68 10.93 14.32
C GLU A 95 1.72 10.98 13.12
N LEU A 96 0.63 10.22 13.17
CA LEU A 96 -0.45 10.22 12.17
C LEU A 96 -1.68 11.01 12.65
N THR A 97 -1.53 11.79 13.73
CA THR A 97 -2.57 12.69 14.21
C THR A 97 -2.31 14.10 13.69
N ARG A 98 -3.36 14.87 13.35
CA ARG A 98 -3.21 16.29 13.06
C ARG A 98 -2.58 16.97 14.28
N ALA A 99 -1.67 17.89 14.03
CA ALA A 99 -1.16 18.80 15.05
C ALA A 99 -2.27 19.70 15.59
#